data_AF-A0A9D8XS00-F1
#
_entry.id   AF-A0A9D8XS00-F1
#
_cell.length_a   1.000
_cell.length_b   1.000
_cell.length_c   1.000
_cell.angle_alpha   90.00
_cell.angle_beta   90.00
_cell.angle_gamma   90.00
#
_symmetry.space_group_name_H-M   'P 1'
#
loop_
_entity.id
_entity.type
_entity.pdbx_description
1 polymer ?
#
loop_
_entity_poly.entity_id
_entity_poly.type
_entity_poly.pdbx_seq_one_letter_code
_entity_poly.pdbx_strand_id
1 'polypeptide(L)'
;AYVHPNIQGALLQYQNDNLFVDAFCDWRSLPTDTQREAFRLMLNGRYQGSYFHAGALLSMNHLASKKFQKNGVCDDAFVNPTCGIDLPWLDTLSLTAGYILAYQWDRIRSSQASFSQGFMIDFQARWRRLALKNSLYLGENLQPLYPQHGNALYLGDPFYQSSFYNRCDIYCYLIQSKFVNCLFSWNLHYTKEFGWDHQQQLICRFSTEALTKSKNLRNLFEK
;
A
#
# COMPACT_ATOMS: atom_id res chain seq x y z
N ALA A 1 0.13 -4.28 9.13
CA ALA A 1 0.68 -2.96 9.50
C ALA A 1 2.18 -2.92 9.22
N TYR A 2 2.64 -1.94 8.43
CA TYR A 2 4.06 -1.73 8.12
C TYR A 2 4.84 -1.32 9.38
N VAL A 3 5.91 -2.03 9.72
CA VAL A 3 6.60 -1.94 11.03
C VAL A 3 7.81 -0.98 11.00
N HIS A 4 8.07 -0.32 9.86
CA HIS A 4 9.23 0.54 9.66
C HIS A 4 8.79 1.97 9.29
N PRO A 5 8.57 2.87 10.25
CA PRO A 5 7.98 4.19 9.97
C PRO A 5 8.90 5.14 9.18
N ASN A 6 10.19 4.82 9.06
CA ASN A 6 11.20 5.67 8.43
C ASN A 6 11.92 4.92 7.32
N ILE A 7 12.22 5.62 6.21
CA ILE A 7 13.15 5.15 5.18
C ILE A 7 14.58 5.30 5.73
N GLN A 8 15.32 4.20 5.83
CA GLN A 8 16.70 4.14 6.34
C GLN A 8 17.73 4.07 5.20
N GLY A 9 17.44 4.72 4.08
CA GLY A 9 18.31 4.75 2.90
C GLY A 9 18.14 6.03 2.10
N ALA A 10 17.81 5.91 0.83
CA ALA A 10 17.70 7.05 -0.08
C ALA A 10 16.27 7.18 -0.62
N LEU A 11 15.81 8.42 -0.79
CA LEU A 11 14.55 8.78 -1.41
C LEU A 11 14.82 9.82 -2.51
N LEU A 12 14.31 9.56 -3.70
CA LEU A 12 14.26 10.48 -4.83
C LEU A 12 12.79 10.77 -5.13
N GLN A 13 12.45 12.06 -5.24
CA GLN A 13 11.09 12.49 -5.59
C GLN A 13 11.13 13.54 -6.68
N TYR A 14 10.23 13.40 -7.65
CA TYR A 14 9.94 14.39 -8.66
C TYR A 14 8.43 14.64 -8.70
N GLN A 15 8.03 15.90 -8.69
CA GLN A 15 6.62 16.28 -8.77
C GLN A 15 6.45 17.54 -9.61
N ASN A 16 5.46 17.52 -10.48
CA ASN A 16 4.89 18.70 -11.14
C ASN A 16 3.35 18.64 -11.07
N ASP A 17 2.66 19.51 -11.80
CA ASP A 17 1.20 19.64 -11.74
C ASP A 17 0.42 18.37 -12.12
N ASN A 18 0.99 17.53 -13.00
CA ASN A 18 0.31 16.34 -13.54
C ASN A 18 1.08 15.04 -13.33
N LEU A 19 2.33 15.09 -12.88
CA LEU A 19 3.20 13.94 -12.75
C LEU A 19 3.85 13.91 -11.37
N PHE A 20 3.76 12.75 -10.72
CA PHE A 20 4.49 12.43 -9.51
C PHE A 20 5.27 11.14 -9.74
N VAL A 21 6.54 11.14 -9.35
CA VAL A 21 7.39 9.95 -9.32
C VAL A 21 8.17 9.96 -8.00
N ASP A 22 8.10 8.87 -7.25
CA ASP A 22 9.01 8.60 -6.15
C ASP A 22 9.76 7.29 -6.38
N ALA A 23 11.00 7.25 -5.92
CA ALA A 23 11.79 6.05 -5.85
C ALA A 23 12.55 6.04 -4.53
N PHE A 24 12.54 4.92 -3.83
CA PHE A 24 13.33 4.79 -2.61
C PHE A 24 14.02 3.44 -2.50
N CYS A 25 15.13 3.48 -1.77
CA CYS A 25 15.79 2.33 -1.20
C CYS A 25 15.73 2.46 0.33
N ASP A 26 15.17 1.46 0.99
CA ASP A 26 15.06 1.39 2.44
C ASP A 26 15.84 0.18 2.96
N TRP A 27 16.94 0.43 3.67
CA TRP A 27 17.72 -0.63 4.29
C TRP A 27 17.12 -0.98 5.64
N ARG A 28 16.37 -2.08 5.69
CA ARG A 28 15.57 -2.45 6.87
C ARG A 28 16.41 -3.06 7.98
N SER A 29 17.50 -3.76 7.63
CA SER A 29 18.42 -4.35 8.59
C SER A 29 19.77 -4.73 7.97
N LEU A 30 20.83 -4.57 8.77
CA LEU A 30 22.16 -5.11 8.47
C LEU A 30 22.27 -6.56 8.96
N PRO A 31 23.12 -7.40 8.33
CA PRO A 31 23.33 -8.76 8.79
C PRO A 31 24.05 -8.79 10.15
N THR A 32 23.44 -9.43 11.13
CA THR A 32 24.03 -9.71 12.45
C THR A 32 23.94 -11.20 12.75
N ASP A 33 24.32 -11.61 13.96
CA ASP A 33 24.25 -13.02 14.39
C ASP A 33 22.80 -13.48 14.60
N THR A 34 21.88 -12.54 14.86
CA THR A 34 20.46 -12.81 15.13
C THR A 34 19.54 -12.26 14.05
N GLN A 35 19.97 -11.24 13.30
CA GLN A 35 19.16 -10.53 12.31
C GLN A 35 19.65 -10.79 10.88
N ARG A 36 18.71 -11.08 9.98
CA ARG A 36 18.95 -11.20 8.54
C ARG A 36 19.15 -9.83 7.93
N GLU A 37 20.00 -9.73 6.92
CA GLU A 37 20.04 -8.55 6.05
C GLU A 37 18.74 -8.41 5.28
N ALA A 38 18.20 -7.19 5.20
CA ALA A 38 16.98 -6.92 4.46
C ALA A 38 16.95 -5.49 3.91
N PHE A 39 16.49 -5.34 2.68
CA PHE A 39 16.21 -4.03 2.09
C PHE A 39 14.94 -4.08 1.23
N ARG A 40 14.42 -2.89 0.90
CA ARG A 40 13.31 -2.70 -0.03
C ARG A 40 13.66 -1.65 -1.05
N LEU A 41 13.30 -1.91 -2.30
CA LEU A 41 13.27 -0.94 -3.37
C LEU A 41 11.81 -0.69 -3.76
N MET A 42 11.46 0.55 -4.05
CA MET A 42 10.14 0.91 -4.55
C MET A 42 10.26 2.05 -5.56
N LEU A 43 9.47 1.99 -6.62
CA LEU A 43 9.29 3.03 -7.61
C LEU A 43 7.79 3.20 -7.82
N ASN A 44 7.26 4.38 -7.54
CA ASN A 44 5.87 4.72 -7.74
C ASN A 44 5.77 5.89 -8.69
N GLY A 45 4.98 5.75 -9.75
CA GLY A 45 4.71 6.81 -10.71
C GLY A 45 3.22 7.00 -10.89
N ARG A 46 2.77 8.26 -10.94
CA ARG A 46 1.38 8.61 -11.24
C ARG A 46 1.32 9.85 -12.13
N TYR A 47 0.62 9.71 -13.24
CA TYR A 47 0.14 10.79 -14.07
C TYR A 47 -1.33 11.08 -13.77
N GLN A 48 -1.69 12.36 -13.67
CA GLN A 48 -3.04 12.84 -13.37
C GLN A 48 -3.48 13.86 -14.43
N GLY A 49 -4.43 13.47 -15.27
CA GLY A 49 -5.19 14.36 -16.14
C GLY A 49 -6.47 14.84 -15.47
N SER A 50 -7.34 15.52 -16.24
CA SER A 50 -8.59 16.09 -15.72
C SER A 50 -9.63 15.06 -15.31
N TYR A 51 -9.76 13.98 -16.10
CA TYR A 51 -10.76 12.90 -15.88
C TYR A 51 -10.16 11.50 -15.88
N PHE A 52 -8.87 11.38 -16.19
CA PHE A 52 -8.18 10.10 -16.24
C PHE A 52 -6.85 10.21 -15.51
N HIS A 53 -6.40 9.08 -14.99
CA HIS A 53 -5.07 8.96 -14.40
C HIS A 53 -4.47 7.61 -14.79
N ALA A 54 -3.16 7.56 -14.78
CA ALA A 54 -2.40 6.33 -15.01
C ALA A 54 -1.22 6.29 -14.05
N GLY A 55 -0.78 5.11 -13.69
CA GLY A 55 0.35 4.96 -12.80
C GLY A 55 0.98 3.59 -12.89
N ALA A 56 2.07 3.41 -12.17
CA ALA A 56 2.68 2.11 -11.97
C ALA A 56 3.37 2.09 -10.62
N LEU A 57 3.20 0.98 -9.91
CA LEU A 57 3.95 0.69 -8.70
C LEU A 57 4.85 -0.52 -8.95
N LEU A 58 6.15 -0.34 -8.74
CA LEU A 58 7.13 -1.41 -8.69
C LEU A 58 7.66 -1.50 -7.28
N SER A 59 7.76 -2.71 -6.74
CA SER A 59 8.36 -2.95 -5.43
C SER A 59 9.20 -4.20 -5.47
N MET A 60 10.30 -4.22 -4.72
CA MET A 60 11.12 -5.39 -4.51
C MET A 60 11.60 -5.42 -3.06
N ASN A 61 11.35 -6.55 -2.38
CA ASN A 61 11.82 -6.86 -1.06
C ASN A 61 12.91 -7.92 -1.18
N HIS A 62 14.02 -7.67 -0.51
CA HIS A 62 15.13 -8.60 -0.39
C HIS A 62 15.30 -9.02 1.06
N LEU A 63 15.53 -10.32 1.26
CA LEU A 63 15.81 -10.91 2.56
C LEU A 63 16.97 -11.90 2.44
N ALA A 64 18.14 -11.46 2.88
CA ALA A 64 19.41 -12.18 2.80
C ALA A 64 19.74 -12.93 4.11
N SER A 65 20.93 -13.50 4.18
CA SER A 65 21.37 -14.32 5.30
C SER A 65 21.74 -13.50 6.55
N LYS A 66 21.87 -14.20 7.68
CA LYS A 66 22.57 -13.67 8.87
C LYS A 66 24.09 -13.74 8.63
N LYS A 67 24.86 -13.05 9.47
CA LYS A 67 26.32 -12.97 9.31
C LYS A 67 27.03 -14.34 9.28
N PHE A 68 26.63 -15.27 10.14
CA PHE A 68 27.25 -16.59 10.27
C PHE A 68 26.32 -17.76 9.95
N GLN A 69 25.10 -17.49 9.47
CA GLN A 69 24.14 -18.53 9.11
C GLN A 69 23.64 -18.30 7.68
N LYS A 70 23.92 -19.25 6.79
CA LYS A 70 23.44 -19.22 5.40
C LYS A 70 21.97 -19.61 5.32
N ASN A 71 21.09 -18.67 5.64
CA ASN A 71 19.63 -18.83 5.50
C ASN A 71 19.16 -18.70 4.05
N GLY A 72 20.04 -18.28 3.14
CA GLY A 72 19.71 -18.03 1.75
C GLY A 72 19.28 -16.61 1.49
N VAL A 73 18.97 -16.37 0.22
CA VAL A 73 18.41 -15.13 -0.28
C VAL A 73 16.99 -15.40 -0.74
N CYS A 74 16.08 -14.55 -0.32
CA CYS A 74 14.69 -14.58 -0.75
C CYS A 74 14.33 -13.21 -1.31
N ASP A 75 13.80 -13.21 -2.53
CA ASP A 75 13.35 -12.02 -3.22
C ASP A 75 11.84 -12.10 -3.44
N ASP A 76 11.15 -10.97 -3.24
CA ASP A 76 9.74 -10.76 -3.57
C ASP A 76 9.65 -9.45 -4.34
N ALA A 77 9.19 -9.48 -5.58
CA ALA A 77 9.06 -8.29 -6.39
C ALA A 77 7.72 -8.28 -7.12
N PHE A 78 7.17 -7.11 -7.41
CA PHE A 78 6.01 -7.00 -8.27
C PHE A 78 6.03 -5.70 -9.08
N VAL A 79 5.27 -5.73 -10.16
CA VAL A 79 4.90 -4.56 -10.95
C VAL A 79 3.38 -4.49 -11.04
N ASN A 80 2.85 -3.29 -10.85
CA ASN A 80 1.44 -3.00 -10.87
C ASN A 80 1.14 -1.75 -11.70
N PRO A 81 1.05 -1.85 -13.04
CA PRO A 81 0.50 -0.79 -13.86
C PRO A 81 -0.99 -0.59 -13.53
N THR A 82 -1.41 0.67 -13.49
CA THR A 82 -2.77 1.09 -13.16
C THR A 82 -3.25 2.15 -14.14
N CYS A 83 -4.55 2.16 -14.40
CA CYS A 83 -5.23 3.26 -15.04
C CYS A 83 -6.60 3.46 -14.40
N GLY A 84 -7.14 4.66 -14.49
CA GLY A 84 -8.41 4.96 -13.88
C GLY A 84 -9.01 6.27 -14.34
N ILE A 85 -10.21 6.50 -13.86
CA ILE A 85 -11.02 7.68 -14.16
C ILE A 85 -11.41 8.39 -12.88
N ASP A 86 -11.50 9.71 -12.98
CA ASP A 86 -11.99 10.61 -11.94
C ASP A 86 -13.24 11.29 -12.47
N LEU A 87 -14.36 11.10 -11.76
CA LEU A 87 -15.67 11.58 -12.16
C LEU A 87 -16.11 12.75 -11.27
N PRO A 88 -16.62 13.85 -11.84
CA PRO A 88 -16.94 15.07 -11.08
C PRO A 88 -18.32 15.03 -10.39
N TRP A 89 -18.98 13.88 -10.34
CA TRP A 89 -20.37 13.76 -9.86
C TRP A 89 -20.50 13.83 -8.33
N LEU A 90 -19.41 13.60 -7.61
CA LEU A 90 -19.30 13.70 -6.16
C LEU A 90 -18.11 14.57 -5.79
N ASP A 91 -17.96 14.90 -4.50
CA ASP A 91 -16.77 15.60 -4.02
C ASP A 91 -15.48 14.84 -4.37
N THR A 92 -15.57 13.51 -4.43
CA THR A 92 -14.56 12.63 -5.00
C THR A 92 -15.25 11.39 -5.53
N LEU A 93 -15.01 11.00 -6.78
CA LEU A 93 -15.40 9.71 -7.33
C LEU A 93 -14.28 9.23 -8.25
N SER A 94 -13.66 8.10 -7.91
CA SER A 94 -12.53 7.53 -8.64
C SER A 94 -12.72 6.03 -8.78
N LEU A 95 -12.40 5.51 -9.97
CA LEU A 95 -12.29 4.09 -10.24
C LEU A 95 -10.93 3.84 -10.88
N THR A 96 -10.15 2.95 -10.29
CA THR A 96 -8.82 2.57 -10.77
C THR A 96 -8.80 1.06 -10.94
N ALA A 97 -8.24 0.59 -12.05
CA ALA A 97 -7.96 -0.82 -12.29
C ALA A 97 -6.46 -1.00 -12.52
N GLY A 98 -5.93 -2.11 -12.05
CA GLY A 98 -4.53 -2.48 -12.21
C GLY A 98 -4.36 -3.96 -12.44
N TYR A 99 -3.28 -4.31 -13.12
CA TYR A 99 -2.80 -5.68 -13.25
C TYR A 99 -1.55 -5.83 -12.40
N ILE A 100 -1.39 -6.95 -11.71
CA ILE A 100 -0.23 -7.24 -10.87
C ILE A 100 0.48 -8.44 -11.48
N LEU A 101 1.78 -8.31 -11.69
CA LEU A 101 2.68 -9.43 -11.93
C LEU A 101 3.72 -9.45 -10.81
N ALA A 102 3.73 -10.51 -10.04
CA ALA A 102 4.64 -10.75 -8.94
C ALA A 102 5.63 -11.86 -9.27
N TYR A 103 6.81 -11.74 -8.69
CA TYR A 103 7.97 -12.61 -8.81
C TYR A 103 8.44 -12.94 -7.41
N GLN A 104 8.66 -14.22 -7.12
CA GLN A 104 9.19 -14.67 -5.84
C GLN A 104 10.26 -15.73 -6.05
N TRP A 105 11.36 -15.64 -5.31
CA TRP A 105 12.39 -16.69 -5.37
C TRP A 105 13.04 -16.90 -4.02
N ASP A 106 12.86 -18.09 -3.44
CA ASP A 106 13.69 -18.59 -2.35
C ASP A 106 14.84 -19.41 -2.96
N ARG A 107 16.03 -18.82 -3.03
CA ARG A 107 17.17 -19.38 -3.76
C ARG A 107 17.76 -20.66 -3.13
N ILE A 108 17.35 -21.01 -1.90
CA ILE A 108 17.75 -22.26 -1.25
C ILE A 108 16.68 -23.33 -1.40
N ARG A 109 15.41 -22.95 -1.24
CA ARG A 109 14.30 -23.92 -1.21
C ARG A 109 13.71 -24.21 -2.58
N SER A 110 14.02 -23.39 -3.59
CA SER A 110 13.46 -23.52 -4.93
C SER A 110 14.53 -23.37 -6.01
N SER A 111 14.56 -24.32 -6.94
CA SER A 111 15.47 -24.27 -8.09
C SER A 111 15.07 -23.22 -9.13
N GLN A 112 13.83 -22.73 -9.07
CA GLN A 112 13.27 -21.75 -9.99
C GLN A 112 12.46 -20.71 -9.23
N ALA A 113 12.30 -19.53 -9.84
CA ALA A 113 11.41 -18.51 -9.33
C ALA A 113 9.94 -18.87 -9.61
N SER A 114 9.06 -18.43 -8.73
CA SER A 114 7.61 -18.44 -8.90
C SER A 114 7.15 -17.09 -9.42
N PHE A 115 6.06 -17.11 -10.17
CA PHE A 115 5.37 -15.92 -10.63
C PHE A 115 3.91 -16.04 -10.22
N SER A 116 3.30 -14.91 -9.88
CA SER A 116 1.88 -14.84 -9.57
C SER A 116 1.27 -13.61 -10.19
N GLN A 117 0.03 -13.72 -10.64
CA GLN A 117 -0.66 -12.62 -11.29
C GLN A 117 -2.05 -12.37 -10.73
N GLY A 118 -2.53 -11.14 -10.86
CA GLY A 118 -3.87 -10.78 -10.45
C GLY A 118 -4.29 -9.41 -10.94
N PHE A 119 -5.54 -9.07 -10.65
CA PHE A 119 -6.14 -7.77 -10.92
C PHE A 119 -6.51 -7.09 -9.61
N MET A 120 -6.36 -5.78 -9.59
CA MET A 120 -6.78 -4.92 -8.49
C MET A 120 -7.76 -3.88 -9.02
N ILE A 121 -8.88 -3.71 -8.35
CA ILE A 121 -9.87 -2.67 -8.64
C ILE A 121 -10.04 -1.84 -7.38
N ASP A 122 -9.74 -0.56 -7.47
CA ASP A 122 -9.94 0.41 -6.40
C ASP A 122 -11.06 1.37 -6.76
N PHE A 123 -12.05 1.45 -5.88
CA PHE A 123 -13.13 2.40 -5.94
C PHE A 123 -13.04 3.36 -4.77
N GLN A 124 -13.22 4.65 -5.03
CA GLN A 124 -13.29 5.67 -3.99
C GLN A 124 -14.44 6.62 -4.28
N ALA A 125 -15.30 6.83 -3.29
CA ALA A 125 -16.34 7.84 -3.33
C ALA A 125 -16.35 8.66 -2.04
N ARG A 126 -16.57 9.97 -2.15
CA ARG A 126 -16.79 10.86 -1.01
C ARG A 126 -17.96 11.78 -1.28
N TRP A 127 -18.85 11.89 -0.29
CA TRP A 127 -19.92 12.86 -0.29
C TRP A 127 -20.07 13.48 1.09
N ARG A 128 -19.77 14.78 1.19
CA ARG A 128 -19.82 15.55 2.44
C ARG A 128 -18.96 14.89 3.52
N ARG A 129 -19.61 14.36 4.57
CA ARG A 129 -18.99 13.74 5.75
C ARG A 129 -18.77 12.24 5.61
N LEU A 130 -19.25 11.62 4.53
CA LEU A 130 -19.12 10.19 4.30
C LEU A 130 -18.12 9.93 3.19
N ALA A 131 -17.28 8.93 3.37
CA ALA A 131 -16.46 8.39 2.31
C ALA A 131 -16.46 6.87 2.34
N LEU A 132 -16.26 6.29 1.17
CA LEU A 132 -16.17 4.87 0.93
C LEU A 132 -14.93 4.63 0.09
N LYS A 133 -14.09 3.67 0.52
CA LYS A 133 -13.03 3.09 -0.32
C LYS A 133 -13.26 1.60 -0.39
N ASN A 134 -13.11 1.03 -1.58
CA ASN A 134 -13.14 -0.40 -1.76
C ASN A 134 -11.95 -0.82 -2.62
N SER A 135 -11.22 -1.84 -2.18
CA SER A 135 -10.12 -2.45 -2.91
C SER A 135 -10.43 -3.93 -3.08
N LEU A 136 -10.59 -4.35 -4.33
CA LEU A 136 -10.87 -5.73 -4.71
C LEU A 136 -9.66 -6.31 -5.43
N TYR A 137 -9.12 -7.39 -4.89
CA TYR A 137 -8.07 -8.21 -5.49
C TYR A 137 -8.64 -9.54 -5.96
N LEU A 138 -8.32 -9.91 -7.19
CA LEU A 138 -8.68 -11.17 -7.82
C LEU A 138 -7.45 -11.76 -8.52
N GLY A 139 -7.00 -12.95 -8.13
CA GLY A 139 -5.85 -13.55 -8.78
C GLY A 139 -5.26 -14.72 -8.03
N GLU A 140 -3.99 -14.96 -8.28
CA GLU A 140 -3.20 -15.98 -7.60
C GLU A 140 -2.71 -15.48 -6.23
N ASN A 141 -2.15 -16.37 -5.42
CA ASN A 141 -1.52 -16.00 -4.15
C ASN A 141 -0.28 -15.14 -4.43
N LEU A 142 -0.31 -13.84 -4.10
CA LEU A 142 0.83 -12.93 -4.30
C LEU A 142 1.95 -13.13 -3.27
N GLN A 143 1.69 -13.89 -2.21
CA GLN A 143 2.62 -14.10 -1.10
C GLN A 143 2.86 -15.60 -0.82
N PRO A 144 3.29 -16.40 -1.82
CA PRO A 144 3.45 -17.85 -1.68
C PRO A 144 4.50 -18.25 -0.63
N LEU A 145 5.46 -17.36 -0.33
CA LEU A 145 6.51 -17.60 0.68
C LEU A 145 6.15 -17.07 2.08
N TYR A 146 4.91 -16.60 2.28
CA TYR A 146 4.47 -16.02 3.55
C TYR A 146 4.58 -17.03 4.72
N PRO A 147 4.24 -18.32 4.56
CA PRO A 147 4.41 -19.29 5.64
C PRO A 147 5.86 -19.44 6.15
N GLN A 148 6.85 -19.20 5.29
CA GLN A 148 8.27 -19.37 5.61
C GLN A 148 8.93 -18.11 6.15
N HIS A 149 8.57 -16.93 5.62
CA HIS A 149 9.26 -15.68 5.92
C HIS A 149 8.34 -14.59 6.48
N GLY A 150 7.02 -14.73 6.35
CA GLY A 150 6.02 -13.80 6.86
C GLY A 150 6.37 -12.34 6.58
N ASN A 151 6.20 -11.50 7.60
CA ASN A 151 6.46 -10.06 7.50
C ASN A 151 7.95 -9.70 7.40
N ALA A 152 8.88 -10.66 7.49
CA ALA A 152 10.29 -10.38 7.22
C ALA A 152 10.54 -10.18 5.72
N LEU A 153 9.80 -10.89 4.86
CA LEU A 153 9.84 -10.74 3.40
C LEU A 153 8.72 -9.83 2.90
N TYR A 154 7.47 -10.06 3.34
CA TYR A 154 6.29 -9.36 2.85
C TYR A 154 5.93 -8.16 3.73
N LEU A 155 5.89 -6.98 3.13
CA LEU A 155 5.62 -5.73 3.87
C LEU A 155 4.18 -5.21 3.74
N GLY A 156 3.33 -5.95 3.02
CA GLY A 156 1.92 -5.66 2.83
C GLY A 156 0.99 -6.43 3.78
N ASP A 157 -0.31 -6.32 3.54
CA ASP A 157 -1.30 -7.10 4.30
C ASP A 157 -1.22 -8.60 3.92
N PRO A 158 -1.34 -9.52 4.89
CA PRO A 158 -1.27 -10.96 4.62
C PRO A 158 -2.47 -11.49 3.82
N PHE A 159 -3.52 -10.68 3.65
CA PHE A 159 -4.74 -11.05 2.91
C PHE A 159 -4.49 -11.29 1.42
N TYR A 160 -3.39 -10.78 0.84
CA TYR A 160 -3.01 -11.08 -0.54
C TYR A 160 -2.46 -12.50 -0.75
N GLN A 161 -2.45 -13.33 0.30
CA GLN A 161 -2.33 -14.79 0.15
C GLN A 161 -3.57 -15.43 -0.48
N SER A 162 -4.73 -14.77 -0.34
CA SER A 162 -6.01 -15.21 -0.84
C SER A 162 -6.14 -14.99 -2.34
N SER A 163 -6.85 -15.90 -3.03
CA SER A 163 -7.20 -15.73 -4.44
C SER A 163 -8.28 -14.67 -4.68
N PHE A 164 -9.01 -14.30 -3.63
CA PHE A 164 -10.04 -13.27 -3.62
C PHE A 164 -9.93 -12.45 -2.34
N TYR A 165 -9.61 -11.16 -2.43
CA TYR A 165 -9.56 -10.29 -1.25
C TYR A 165 -10.31 -9.01 -1.53
N ASN A 166 -11.34 -8.74 -0.73
CA ASN A 166 -12.12 -7.52 -0.80
C ASN A 166 -11.98 -6.75 0.52
N ARG A 167 -11.50 -5.51 0.42
CA ARG A 167 -11.45 -4.57 1.54
C ARG A 167 -12.42 -3.42 1.30
N CYS A 168 -13.28 -3.15 2.25
CA CYS A 168 -14.24 -2.05 2.21
C CYS A 168 -14.06 -1.16 3.43
N ASP A 169 -13.59 0.06 3.22
CA ASP A 169 -13.36 1.04 4.27
C ASP A 169 -14.45 2.10 4.21
N ILE A 170 -15.27 2.15 5.26
CA ILE A 170 -16.32 3.14 5.46
C ILE A 170 -15.79 4.22 6.40
N TYR A 171 -15.95 5.48 6.02
CA TYR A 171 -15.47 6.61 6.78
C TYR A 171 -16.58 7.60 7.08
N CYS A 172 -16.59 8.11 8.32
CA CYS A 172 -17.49 9.16 8.75
C CYS A 172 -16.71 10.26 9.48
N TYR A 173 -16.75 11.47 8.93
CA TYR A 173 -16.22 12.66 9.59
C TYR A 173 -17.18 13.10 10.70
N LEU A 174 -16.77 12.86 11.94
CA LEU A 174 -17.53 13.23 13.14
C LEU A 174 -17.37 14.72 13.45
N ILE A 175 -16.15 15.25 13.28
CA ILE A 175 -15.82 16.66 13.49
C ILE A 175 -15.01 17.14 12.29
N GLN A 176 -15.40 18.27 11.72
CA GLN A 176 -14.63 18.98 10.69
C GLN A 176 -14.55 20.44 11.06
N SER A 177 -13.34 20.89 11.39
CA SER A 177 -13.09 22.28 11.76
C SER A 177 -11.69 22.68 11.30
N LYS A 178 -11.35 23.97 11.43
CA LYS A 178 -10.00 24.45 11.11
C LYS A 178 -8.92 23.79 11.96
N PHE A 179 -9.22 23.54 13.24
CA PHE A 179 -8.25 23.07 14.23
C PHE A 179 -8.26 21.54 14.41
N VAL A 180 -9.43 20.91 14.34
CA VAL A 180 -9.61 19.46 14.54
C VAL A 180 -10.43 18.85 13.42
N ASN A 181 -9.91 17.75 12.87
CA ASN A 181 -10.68 16.79 12.08
C ASN A 181 -10.72 15.46 12.82
N CYS A 182 -11.93 14.99 13.14
CA CYS A 182 -12.15 13.68 13.77
C CYS A 182 -12.86 12.76 12.76
N LEU A 183 -12.25 11.63 12.46
CA LEU A 183 -12.71 10.65 11.48
C LEU A 183 -12.88 9.30 12.15
N PHE A 184 -14.08 8.75 12.05
CA PHE A 184 -14.31 7.33 12.30
C PHE A 184 -14.07 6.54 11.01
N SER A 185 -13.41 5.39 11.12
CA SER A 185 -13.16 4.45 10.04
C SER A 185 -13.56 3.05 10.47
N TRP A 186 -14.29 2.35 9.61
CA TRP A 186 -14.59 0.93 9.75
C TRP A 186 -14.12 0.21 8.48
N ASN A 187 -13.09 -0.61 8.66
CA ASN A 187 -12.44 -1.39 7.61
C ASN A 187 -13.00 -2.82 7.70
N LEU A 188 -13.57 -3.31 6.61
CA LEU A 188 -14.13 -4.65 6.47
C LEU A 188 -13.25 -5.42 5.50
N HIS A 189 -12.72 -6.55 5.93
CA HIS A 189 -11.89 -7.43 5.14
C HIS A 189 -12.67 -8.72 4.88
N TYR A 190 -12.67 -9.17 3.63
CA TYR A 190 -13.18 -10.48 3.27
C TYR A 190 -12.18 -11.19 2.37
N THR A 191 -11.87 -12.44 2.71
CA THR A 191 -11.11 -13.34 1.85
C THR A 191 -11.84 -14.66 1.66
N LYS A 192 -11.60 -15.34 0.54
CA LYS A 192 -12.21 -16.65 0.28
C LYS A 192 -11.71 -17.71 1.26
N GLU A 193 -10.44 -17.65 1.65
CA GLU A 193 -9.78 -18.67 2.48
C GLU A 193 -9.95 -18.40 3.99
N PHE A 194 -10.08 -17.14 4.44
CA PHE A 194 -10.15 -16.79 5.86
C PHE A 194 -11.48 -16.16 6.30
N GLY A 195 -12.40 -15.87 5.37
CA GLY A 195 -13.70 -15.28 5.69
C GLY A 195 -13.61 -13.79 6.02
N TRP A 196 -14.45 -13.33 6.95
CA TRP A 196 -14.59 -11.93 7.34
C TRP A 196 -13.67 -11.55 8.52
N ASP A 197 -13.07 -10.38 8.43
CA ASP A 197 -12.38 -9.69 9.53
C ASP A 197 -12.74 -8.19 9.49
N HIS A 198 -12.64 -7.48 10.61
CA HIS A 198 -12.91 -6.05 10.62
C HIS A 198 -12.11 -5.27 11.66
N GLN A 199 -11.80 -4.02 11.32
CA GLN A 199 -11.11 -3.09 12.19
C GLN A 199 -11.85 -1.76 12.28
N GLN A 200 -11.97 -1.21 13.48
CA GLN A 200 -12.50 0.14 13.71
C GLN A 200 -11.38 1.06 14.19
N GLN A 201 -11.40 2.31 13.74
CA GLN A 201 -10.42 3.32 14.12
C GLN A 201 -11.11 4.66 14.32
N LEU A 202 -10.63 5.41 15.31
CA LEU A 202 -10.95 6.82 15.48
C LEU A 202 -9.67 7.63 15.30
N ILE A 203 -9.64 8.48 14.28
CA ILE A 203 -8.47 9.27 13.91
C ILE A 203 -8.79 10.74 14.15
N CYS A 204 -8.09 11.34 15.11
CA CYS A 204 -8.14 12.79 15.36
C CYS A 204 -6.88 13.45 14.82
N ARG A 205 -7.03 14.42 13.93
CA ARG A 205 -5.94 15.26 13.41
C ARG A 205 -6.10 16.67 13.92
N PHE A 206 -5.03 17.19 14.49
CA PHE A 206 -4.94 18.54 15.01
C PHE A 206 -4.00 19.35 14.14
N SER A 207 -4.43 20.51 13.67
CA SER A 207 -3.56 21.46 12.96
C SER A 207 -3.11 22.56 13.90
N THR A 208 -1.82 22.57 14.21
CA THR A 208 -1.20 23.69 14.94
C THR A 208 -1.07 24.93 14.06
N GLU A 209 -1.02 24.80 12.73
CA GLU A 209 -1.04 25.93 11.81
C GLU A 209 -2.35 26.72 11.89
N ALA A 210 -3.47 26.06 12.20
CA ALA A 210 -4.75 26.74 12.37
C ALA A 210 -4.79 27.69 13.58
N LEU A 211 -3.82 27.58 14.50
CA LEU A 211 -3.64 28.52 15.61
C LEU A 211 -2.99 29.83 15.16
N THR A 212 -2.23 29.82 14.05
CA THR A 212 -1.44 30.98 13.57
C THR A 212 -1.89 31.49 12.20
N LYS A 213 -2.58 30.68 11.39
CA LYS A 213 -3.06 31.01 10.04
C LYS A 213 -4.49 30.52 9.85
N SER A 214 -5.30 31.26 9.08
CA SER A 214 -6.68 30.86 8.72
C SER A 214 -6.73 29.82 7.57
N LYS A 215 -5.84 28.83 7.53
CA LYS A 215 -5.96 27.72 6.57
C LYS A 215 -6.78 26.59 7.17
N ASN A 216 -7.69 26.04 6.37
CA ASN A 216 -8.46 24.87 6.76
C ASN A 216 -7.56 23.62 6.77
N LEU A 217 -7.84 22.68 7.68
CA LEU A 217 -7.24 21.35 7.66
C LEU A 217 -7.62 20.61 6.37
N ARG A 218 -6.62 20.08 5.65
CA ARG A 218 -6.85 19.19 4.50
C ARG A 218 -7.52 17.90 4.93
N ASN A 219 -8.52 17.48 4.16
CA ASN A 219 -9.22 16.22 4.41
C ASN A 219 -8.40 15.01 3.91
N LEU A 220 -8.68 13.83 4.45
CA LEU A 220 -7.98 12.57 4.13
C LEU A 220 -8.15 12.09 2.67
N PHE A 221 -9.10 12.67 1.94
CA PHE A 221 -9.46 12.27 0.58
C PHE A 221 -9.24 13.41 -0.43
N GLU A 222 -8.69 14.55 0.00
CA GLU A 222 -8.25 15.60 -0.91
C GLU A 222 -6.95 15.15 -1.57
N LYS A 223 -6.94 15.16 -2.91
CA LYS A 223 -5.77 14.89 -3.75
C LYS A 223 -4.83 16.09 -3.74
#